data_AF-Q3JAC3-F1
#
_entry.id   AF-Q3JAC3-F1
#
_cell.length_a   1.000
_cell.length_b   1.000
_cell.length_c   1.000
_cell.angle_alpha   90.00
_cell.angle_beta   90.00
_cell.angle_gamma   90.00
#
_symmetry.space_group_name_H-M   'P 1'
#
loop_
_entity.id
_entity.type
_entity.pdbx_description
1 polymer ?
#
loop_
_entity_poly.entity_id
_entity_poly.type
_entity_poly.pdbx_seq_one_letter_code
_entity_poly.pdbx_strand_id
1 'polypeptide(L)'
;MKHKLTTVLMACALILAGSGIAYASDHIGIALEHAGMAVASGKDGQAEAITEHAEKALEHAKAAEKEATGEEKEHLGVAIEHLELGVKEGKEGNADSATQHINEGIKHLEAAAKSKHGGGEHGQHGSGHSSGGGYGGH
;
A
#
# COMPACT_ATOMS: atom_id res chain seq x y z
N MET A 1 -19.68 34.42 16.29
CA MET A 1 -18.50 33.90 17.04
C MET A 1 -19.01 33.24 18.31
N LYS A 2 -18.81 31.93 18.45
CA LYS A 2 -18.89 31.14 19.69
C LYS A 2 -18.66 29.65 19.35
N HIS A 3 -17.40 29.36 19.11
CA HIS A 3 -16.80 28.03 19.09
C HIS A 3 -16.97 27.42 20.48
N LYS A 4 -17.63 26.28 20.58
CA LYS A 4 -17.60 25.39 21.75
C LYS A 4 -17.27 24.00 21.20
N LEU A 5 -15.99 23.65 21.14
CA LEU A 5 -15.33 22.86 22.18
C LEU A 5 -16.12 21.58 22.48
N THR A 6 -15.93 20.55 21.65
CA THR A 6 -16.02 19.16 22.12
C THR A 6 -14.82 18.41 21.54
N THR A 7 -13.73 18.49 22.28
CA THR A 7 -12.64 17.53 22.23
C THR A 7 -13.21 16.13 22.43
N VAL A 8 -13.15 15.26 21.43
CA VAL A 8 -13.15 13.82 21.66
C VAL A 8 -11.78 13.32 21.26
N LEU A 9 -10.93 13.27 22.27
CA LEU A 9 -9.67 12.58 22.30
C LEU A 9 -10.03 11.08 22.36
N MET A 10 -10.01 10.37 21.24
CA MET A 10 -10.02 8.90 21.26
C MET A 10 -8.69 8.38 20.74
N ALA A 11 -7.76 8.27 21.69
CA ALA A 11 -6.62 7.39 21.57
C ALA A 11 -7.13 5.95 21.45
N CYS A 12 -6.97 5.35 20.28
CA CYS A 12 -6.89 3.89 20.16
C CYS A 12 -5.50 3.55 19.65
N ALA A 13 -4.58 3.44 20.60
CA ALA A 13 -3.32 2.76 20.41
C ALA A 13 -3.60 1.29 20.09
N LEU A 14 -3.68 0.96 18.80
CA LEU A 14 -3.66 -0.41 18.33
C LEU A 14 -2.22 -0.90 18.34
N ILE A 15 -1.89 -1.63 19.40
CA ILE A 15 -0.68 -2.41 19.55
C ILE A 15 -0.62 -3.42 18.40
N LEU A 16 0.18 -3.12 17.37
CA LEU A 16 0.57 -4.12 16.37
C LEU A 16 1.88 -4.77 16.84
N ALA A 17 1.77 -5.69 17.81
CA ALA A 17 2.83 -6.60 18.16
C ALA A 17 2.80 -7.80 17.19
N GLY A 18 3.71 -7.81 16.22
CA GLY A 18 3.83 -8.90 15.24
C GLY A 18 5.13 -8.79 14.43
N SER A 19 6.24 -9.18 15.04
CA SER A 19 7.47 -9.71 14.41
C SER A 19 7.92 -9.15 13.05
N GLY A 20 8.86 -8.19 13.07
CA GLY A 20 10.01 -8.25 12.16
C GLY A 20 9.99 -7.46 10.86
N ILE A 21 9.03 -6.57 10.59
CA ILE A 21 9.18 -5.61 9.49
C ILE A 21 9.72 -4.30 10.07
N ALA A 22 11.04 -4.13 10.00
CA ALA A 22 11.64 -2.82 10.19
C ALA A 22 11.21 -1.96 8.99
N TYR A 23 10.08 -1.26 9.11
CA TYR A 23 9.76 -0.16 8.21
C TYR A 23 10.80 0.94 8.49
N ALA A 24 11.95 0.87 7.82
CA ALA A 24 12.76 2.05 7.59
C ALA A 24 11.82 3.13 7.02
N SER A 25 11.95 4.40 7.43
CA SER A 25 11.08 5.51 7.02
C SER A 25 11.13 5.74 5.51
N ASP A 26 10.46 4.86 4.79
CA ASP A 26 10.28 4.80 3.36
C ASP A 26 8.83 5.16 3.08
N HIS A 27 8.60 5.89 1.99
CA HIS A 27 7.29 6.43 1.66
C HIS A 27 6.20 5.34 1.61
N ILE A 28 6.54 4.11 1.19
CA ILE A 28 5.60 2.98 1.17
C ILE A 28 5.13 2.59 2.59
N GLY A 29 6.02 2.59 3.58
CA GLY A 29 5.65 2.26 4.96
C GLY A 29 4.69 3.28 5.57
N ILE A 30 4.93 4.57 5.31
CA ILE A 30 4.06 5.65 5.79
C ILE A 30 2.70 5.62 5.04
N ALA A 31 2.71 5.29 3.75
CA ALA A 31 1.48 5.09 2.98
C ALA A 31 0.63 3.95 3.55
N LEU A 32 1.25 2.82 3.91
CA LEU A 32 0.57 1.68 4.54
C LEU A 32 -0.03 2.05 5.91
N GLU A 33 0.71 2.79 6.74
CA GLU A 33 0.22 3.25 8.03
C GLU A 33 -1.04 4.10 7.89
N HIS A 34 -1.00 5.10 7.01
CA HIS A 34 -2.14 5.96 6.74
C HIS A 34 -3.31 5.22 6.09
N ALA A 35 -3.07 4.35 5.11
CA ALA A 35 -4.12 3.56 4.49
C ALA A 35 -4.79 2.62 5.51
N GLY A 36 -4.01 2.00 6.41
CA GLY A 36 -4.52 1.17 7.50
C GLY A 36 -5.39 1.97 8.49
N MET A 37 -4.97 3.20 8.84
CA MET A 37 -5.80 4.10 9.65
C MET A 37 -7.09 4.50 8.93
N ALA A 38 -7.06 4.73 7.62
CA ALA A 38 -8.27 5.06 6.86
C ALA A 38 -9.28 3.90 6.87
N VAL A 39 -8.82 2.65 6.69
CA VAL A 39 -9.67 1.46 6.80
C VAL A 39 -10.23 1.27 8.22
N ALA A 40 -9.42 1.55 9.25
CA ALA A 40 -9.89 1.50 10.63
C ALA A 40 -11.00 2.53 10.88
N SER A 41 -10.85 3.76 10.40
CA SER A 41 -11.84 4.84 10.50
C SER A 41 -13.15 4.54 9.74
N GLY A 42 -13.07 3.77 8.65
CA GLY A 42 -14.25 3.36 7.88
C GLY A 42 -15.20 2.46 8.64
N LYS A 43 -14.68 1.65 9.57
CA LYS A 43 -15.50 0.75 10.42
C LYS A 43 -16.39 1.51 11.40
N ASP A 44 -16.06 2.76 11.70
CA ASP A 44 -16.84 3.64 12.58
C ASP A 44 -17.79 4.58 11.81
N GLY A 45 -17.86 4.46 10.46
CA GLY A 45 -18.68 5.33 9.61
C GLY A 45 -18.15 6.77 9.48
N GLN A 46 -16.90 7.01 9.86
CA GLN A 46 -16.30 8.34 9.89
C GLN A 46 -15.67 8.70 8.53
N ALA A 47 -16.50 9.00 7.53
CA ALA A 47 -16.06 9.29 6.16
C ALA A 47 -15.00 10.41 6.04
N GLU A 48 -15.05 11.41 6.93
CA GLU A 48 -14.05 12.48 7.00
C GLU A 48 -12.67 11.96 7.41
N ALA A 49 -12.61 11.08 8.42
CA ALA A 49 -11.36 10.47 8.88
C ALA A 49 -10.80 9.45 7.88
N ILE A 50 -11.66 8.75 7.11
CA ILE A 50 -11.22 7.93 5.97
C ILE A 50 -10.49 8.82 4.98
N THR A 51 -11.10 9.95 4.60
CA THR A 51 -10.57 10.86 3.59
C THR A 51 -9.22 11.44 4.01
N GLU A 52 -9.09 11.94 5.24
CA GLU A 52 -7.84 12.54 5.73
C GLU A 52 -6.68 11.54 5.66
N HIS A 53 -6.89 10.32 6.14
CA HIS A 53 -5.86 9.30 6.15
C HIS A 53 -5.57 8.77 4.74
N ALA A 54 -6.59 8.61 3.88
CA ALA A 54 -6.40 8.19 2.50
C ALA A 54 -5.62 9.24 1.67
N GLU A 55 -5.83 10.54 1.90
CA GLU A 55 -5.07 11.61 1.25
C GLU A 55 -3.59 11.58 1.64
N LYS A 56 -3.29 11.37 2.92
CA LYS A 56 -1.89 11.22 3.38
C LYS A 56 -1.25 9.94 2.81
N ALA A 57 -1.99 8.84 2.76
CA ALA A 57 -1.51 7.61 2.12
C ALA A 57 -1.18 7.85 0.65
N LEU A 58 -2.05 8.57 -0.07
CA LEU A 58 -1.87 8.94 -1.47
C LEU A 58 -0.64 9.83 -1.70
N GLU A 59 -0.41 10.82 -0.84
CA GLU A 59 0.79 11.68 -0.91
C GLU A 59 2.07 10.84 -0.83
N HIS A 60 2.15 9.96 0.17
CA HIS A 60 3.30 9.10 0.36
C HIS A 60 3.44 8.07 -0.77
N ALA A 61 2.36 7.45 -1.24
CA ALA A 61 2.41 6.53 -2.38
C ALA A 61 2.94 7.23 -3.66
N LYS A 62 2.50 8.46 -3.94
CA LYS A 62 3.00 9.28 -5.07
C LYS A 62 4.47 9.67 -4.91
N ALA A 63 4.94 9.88 -3.68
CA ALA A 63 6.36 10.13 -3.42
C ALA A 63 7.20 8.87 -3.69
N ALA A 64 6.75 7.69 -3.23
CA ALA A 64 7.40 6.42 -3.52
C ALA A 64 7.46 6.13 -5.03
N GLU A 65 6.36 6.34 -5.76
CA GLU A 65 6.27 6.04 -7.20
C GLU A 65 7.28 6.83 -8.05
N LYS A 66 7.61 8.05 -7.64
CA LYS A 66 8.60 8.90 -8.32
C LYS A 66 10.01 8.30 -8.27
N GLU A 67 10.32 7.55 -7.22
CA GLU A 67 11.62 6.93 -7.00
C GLU A 67 11.65 5.47 -7.45
N ALA A 68 10.49 4.83 -7.56
CA ALA A 68 10.34 3.44 -7.92
C ALA A 68 10.61 3.17 -9.42
N THR A 69 11.00 1.92 -9.70
CA THR A 69 11.14 1.39 -11.06
C THR A 69 10.64 -0.06 -11.12
N GLY A 70 10.44 -0.59 -12.33
CA GLY A 70 10.01 -1.99 -12.52
C GLY A 70 8.69 -2.32 -11.81
N GLU A 71 8.61 -3.52 -11.24
CA GLU A 71 7.41 -4.04 -10.58
C GLU A 71 6.96 -3.20 -9.37
N GLU A 72 7.89 -2.60 -8.63
CA GLU A 72 7.57 -1.69 -7.53
C GLU A 72 6.74 -0.51 -8.03
N LYS A 73 7.14 0.08 -9.16
CA LYS A 73 6.42 1.21 -9.78
C LYS A 73 5.05 0.81 -10.31
N GLU A 74 4.94 -0.37 -10.93
CA GLU A 74 3.66 -0.88 -11.42
C GLU A 74 2.66 -1.07 -10.27
N HIS A 75 3.09 -1.70 -9.18
CA HIS A 75 2.24 -1.85 -7.99
C HIS A 75 1.90 -0.50 -7.34
N LEU A 76 2.84 0.44 -7.27
CA LEU A 76 2.56 1.79 -6.75
C LEU A 76 1.54 2.54 -7.61
N GLY A 77 1.59 2.42 -8.94
CA GLY A 77 0.60 3.03 -9.82
C GLY A 77 -0.81 2.53 -9.55
N VAL A 78 -0.99 1.21 -9.38
CA VAL A 78 -2.29 0.62 -9.05
C VAL A 78 -2.74 0.97 -7.63
N ALA A 79 -1.80 1.03 -6.67
CA ALA A 79 -2.11 1.50 -5.32
C ALA A 79 -2.63 2.95 -5.32
N ILE A 80 -1.97 3.84 -6.07
CA ILE A 80 -2.36 5.25 -6.24
C ILE A 80 -3.78 5.37 -6.80
N GLU A 81 -4.10 4.62 -7.86
CA GLU A 81 -5.45 4.62 -8.45
C GLU A 81 -6.53 4.25 -7.42
N HIS A 82 -6.30 3.18 -6.68
CA HIS A 82 -7.23 2.75 -5.63
C HIS A 82 -7.33 3.75 -4.47
N LEU A 83 -6.23 4.38 -4.06
CA LEU A 83 -6.25 5.43 -3.04
C LEU A 83 -7.01 6.68 -3.53
N GLU A 84 -6.88 7.05 -4.80
CA GLU A 84 -7.64 8.16 -5.39
C GLU A 84 -9.15 7.89 -5.41
N LEU A 85 -9.54 6.67 -5.79
CA LEU A 85 -10.94 6.23 -5.72
C LEU A 85 -11.44 6.22 -4.27
N GLY A 86 -10.61 5.73 -3.34
CA GLY A 86 -10.91 5.75 -1.90
C GLY A 86 -11.15 7.16 -1.36
N VAL A 87 -10.30 8.12 -1.70
CA VAL A 87 -10.46 9.54 -1.36
C VAL A 87 -11.74 10.11 -1.96
N LYS A 88 -12.02 9.80 -3.24
CA LYS A 88 -13.22 10.28 -3.93
C LYS A 88 -14.50 9.79 -3.24
N GLU A 89 -14.62 8.50 -3.03
CA GLU A 89 -15.78 7.87 -2.39
C GLU A 89 -15.93 8.35 -0.93
N GLY A 90 -14.82 8.53 -0.21
CA GLY A 90 -14.81 9.09 1.15
C GLY A 90 -15.37 10.52 1.19
N LYS A 91 -14.99 11.38 0.24
CA LYS A 91 -15.53 12.74 0.10
C LYS A 91 -17.02 12.77 -0.26
N GLU A 92 -17.50 11.74 -0.96
CA GLU A 92 -18.91 11.55 -1.29
C GLU A 92 -19.73 10.97 -0.12
N GLY A 93 -19.06 10.61 0.98
CA GLY A 93 -19.69 9.98 2.15
C GLY A 93 -19.90 8.47 2.02
N ASN A 94 -19.40 7.85 0.95
CA ASN A 94 -19.51 6.43 0.66
C ASN A 94 -18.44 5.64 1.42
N ALA A 95 -18.52 5.61 2.74
CA ALA A 95 -17.51 5.03 3.63
C ALA A 95 -17.15 3.56 3.29
N ASP A 96 -18.14 2.73 2.94
CA ASP A 96 -17.92 1.33 2.57
C ASP A 96 -17.12 1.21 1.27
N SER A 97 -17.56 1.91 0.22
CA SER A 97 -16.89 1.95 -1.10
C SER A 97 -15.45 2.48 -0.96
N ALA A 98 -15.28 3.55 -0.18
CA ALA A 98 -13.97 4.11 0.15
C ALA A 98 -13.07 3.07 0.83
N THR A 99 -13.60 2.37 1.84
CA THR A 99 -12.87 1.32 2.57
C THR A 99 -12.49 0.16 1.66
N GLN A 100 -13.35 -0.25 0.73
CA GLN A 100 -13.04 -1.31 -0.25
C GLN A 100 -11.88 -0.90 -1.15
N HIS A 101 -11.93 0.30 -1.74
CA HIS A 101 -10.86 0.80 -2.59
C HIS A 101 -9.53 0.93 -1.83
N ILE A 102 -9.55 1.46 -0.61
CA ILE A 102 -8.32 1.59 0.20
C ILE A 102 -7.73 0.23 0.54
N ASN A 103 -8.55 -0.80 0.82
CA ASN A 103 -8.04 -2.16 1.04
C ASN A 103 -7.35 -2.75 -0.21
N GLU A 104 -7.88 -2.52 -1.41
CA GLU A 104 -7.18 -2.92 -2.64
C GLU A 104 -5.87 -2.14 -2.80
N GLY A 105 -5.86 -0.85 -2.49
CA GLY A 105 -4.65 -0.03 -2.45
C GLY A 105 -3.58 -0.59 -1.50
N ILE A 106 -3.97 -1.03 -0.29
CA ILE A 106 -3.07 -1.64 0.70
C ILE A 106 -2.40 -2.90 0.13
N LYS A 107 -3.14 -3.79 -0.53
CA LYS A 107 -2.57 -5.00 -1.13
C LYS A 107 -1.45 -4.67 -2.12
N HIS A 108 -1.64 -3.63 -2.92
CA HIS A 108 -0.64 -3.18 -3.89
C HIS A 108 0.54 -2.46 -3.23
N LEU A 109 0.32 -1.68 -2.17
CA LEU A 109 1.42 -1.10 -1.36
C LEU A 109 2.28 -2.20 -0.73
N GLU A 110 1.67 -3.26 -0.22
CA GLU A 110 2.41 -4.41 0.33
C GLU A 110 3.19 -5.16 -0.76
N ALA A 111 2.62 -5.29 -1.97
CA ALA A 111 3.32 -5.89 -3.10
C ALA A 111 4.53 -5.03 -3.51
N ALA A 112 4.36 -3.72 -3.64
CA ALA A 112 5.45 -2.79 -3.92
C ALA A 112 6.58 -2.87 -2.87
N ALA A 113 6.22 -2.92 -1.58
CA ALA A 113 7.20 -3.08 -0.49
C ALA A 113 8.03 -4.36 -0.62
N LYS A 114 7.39 -5.47 -1.05
CA LYS A 114 8.05 -6.76 -1.30
C LYS A 114 8.96 -6.69 -2.52
N SER A 115 8.51 -6.07 -3.62
CA SER A 115 9.30 -5.91 -4.85
C SER A 115 10.57 -5.09 -4.62
N LYS A 116 10.51 -4.03 -3.79
CA LYS A 116 11.67 -3.22 -3.39
C LYS A 116 12.76 -4.04 -2.68
N HIS A 117 12.36 -4.98 -1.82
CA HIS A 117 13.28 -5.86 -1.10
C HIS A 117 13.66 -7.13 -1.87
N GLY A 118 12.85 -7.52 -2.86
CA GLY A 118 12.99 -8.76 -3.65
C GLY A 118 13.85 -8.65 -4.91
N GLY A 119 14.39 -7.47 -5.24
CA GLY A 119 15.22 -7.23 -6.43
C GLY A 119 16.52 -8.06 -6.54
N GLY A 120 16.79 -8.98 -5.61
CA GLY A 120 17.87 -9.96 -5.67
C GLY A 120 17.49 -11.34 -6.24
N GLU A 121 16.21 -11.64 -6.47
CA GLU A 121 15.77 -12.98 -6.88
C GLU A 121 14.97 -12.99 -8.19
N HIS A 122 15.47 -12.33 -9.23
CA HIS A 122 15.10 -12.72 -10.60
C HIS A 122 15.80 -14.04 -10.94
N GLY A 123 15.12 -15.12 -10.55
CA GLY A 123 15.39 -16.48 -10.97
C GLY A 123 15.44 -16.57 -12.49
N GLN A 124 16.61 -16.97 -12.97
CA GLN A 124 16.83 -17.94 -14.04
C GLN A 124 15.56 -18.27 -14.85
N HIS A 125 15.38 -17.56 -15.95
CA HIS A 125 14.60 -18.08 -17.07
C HIS A 125 15.35 -19.29 -17.63
N GLY A 126 15.02 -20.46 -17.11
CA GLY A 126 15.37 -21.76 -17.67
C GLY A 126 14.79 -21.86 -19.08
N SER A 127 15.56 -21.44 -20.07
CA SER A 127 15.34 -21.86 -21.45
C SER A 127 15.96 -23.25 -21.58
N GLY A 128 15.09 -24.26 -21.42
CA GLY A 128 15.37 -25.55 -22.01
C GLY A 128 15.58 -25.36 -23.51
N HIS A 129 16.77 -25.68 -23.99
CA HIS A 129 16.97 -26.10 -25.36
C HIS A 129 17.63 -27.47 -25.36
N SER A 130 16.87 -28.39 -25.95
CA SER A 130 17.15 -29.79 -26.17
C SER A 130 18.32 -30.00 -27.15
N SER A 131 18.83 -31.23 -27.14
CA SER A 131 19.47 -32.00 -28.23
C SER A 131 20.97 -31.86 -28.54
N GLY A 132 21.63 -33.03 -28.54
CA GLY A 132 22.93 -33.36 -29.16
C GLY A 132 23.91 -33.92 -28.12
N GLY A 133 24.20 -35.21 -28.00
CA GLY A 133 24.35 -36.24 -29.03
C GLY A 133 25.82 -36.70 -29.04
N GLY A 134 26.09 -37.81 -28.34
CA GLY A 134 27.19 -38.78 -28.52
C GLY A 134 28.62 -38.32 -28.81
N TYR A 135 29.56 -38.83 -28.00
CA TYR A 135 30.84 -39.33 -28.53
C TYR A 135 31.29 -40.54 -27.71
N GLY A 136 31.37 -41.67 -28.41
CA GLY A 136 31.86 -42.94 -27.88
C GLY A 136 33.38 -42.95 -27.76
N GLY A 137 33.85 -43.78 -26.85
CA GLY A 137 35.27 -44.09 -26.71
C GLY A 137 35.80 -44.94 -27.87
N HIS A 138 37.08 -44.73 -28.16
CA HIS A 138 38.03 -45.74 -28.59
C HIS A 138 39.35 -45.42 -27.88
#